data_AF-A0A6N3FDT0-F1
#
_entry.id   AF-A0A6N3FDT0-F1
#
_cell.length_a   1.000
_cell.length_b   1.000
_cell.length_c   1.000
_cell.angle_alpha   90.00
_cell.angle_beta   90.00
_cell.angle_gamma   90.00
#
_symmetry.space_group_name_H-M   'P 1'
#
loop_
_entity.id
_entity.type
_entity.pdbx_description
1 polymer ?
#
loop_
_entity_poly.entity_id
_entity_poly.type
_entity_poly.pdbx_seq_one_letter_code
_entity_poly.pdbx_strand_id
1 'polypeptide(L)'
;MLQSHNIEINPKQYEQFGEAAIIDIIKHELCHYHLHLQTRGYQHKDKDFKKLSQKVGAPRFCSAVKSYEERANYVYQCQSCKKSFLRIKKVNTRKMVCGHCHGKLKLQKKL
;
A
#
# COMPACT_ATOMS: atom_id res chain seq x y z
N MET A 1 11.08 -6.43 -10.80
CA MET A 1 10.88 -5.48 -11.90
C MET A 1 12.17 -5.11 -12.64
N LEU A 2 13.20 -4.52 -11.99
CA LEU A 2 14.34 -3.94 -12.71
C LEU A 2 15.38 -4.93 -13.26
N GLN A 3 15.27 -6.22 -12.96
CA GLN A 3 16.11 -7.25 -13.60
C GLN A 3 15.50 -7.77 -14.91
N SER A 4 14.17 -7.78 -15.04
CA SER A 4 13.46 -8.34 -16.19
C SER A 4 12.78 -7.29 -17.07
N HIS A 5 12.63 -6.05 -16.60
CA HIS A 5 11.91 -4.97 -17.30
C HIS A 5 10.44 -5.26 -17.61
N ASN A 6 9.86 -6.30 -17.00
CA ASN A 6 8.45 -6.64 -17.17
C ASN A 6 7.57 -5.70 -16.35
N ILE A 7 6.52 -5.17 -17.00
CA ILE A 7 5.44 -4.43 -16.32
C ILE A 7 4.42 -5.45 -15.82
N GLU A 8 4.32 -5.59 -14.50
CA GLU A 8 3.35 -6.46 -13.85
C GLU A 8 2.13 -5.65 -13.41
N ILE A 9 0.95 -6.04 -13.86
CA ILE A 9 -0.30 -5.34 -13.55
C ILE A 9 -1.27 -6.31 -12.90
N ASN A 10 -1.87 -5.93 -11.78
CA ASN A 10 -2.90 -6.72 -11.11
C ASN A 10 -4.23 -6.57 -11.88
N PRO A 11 -4.82 -7.65 -12.43
CA PRO A 11 -6.09 -7.58 -13.17
C PRO A 11 -7.23 -6.92 -12.40
N LYS A 12 -7.24 -7.05 -11.06
CA LYS A 12 -8.26 -6.43 -10.20
C LYS A 12 -8.27 -4.90 -10.24
N GLN A 13 -7.16 -4.28 -10.64
CA GLN A 13 -7.12 -2.82 -10.85
C GLN A 13 -7.99 -2.43 -12.03
N TYR A 14 -7.95 -3.20 -13.12
CA TYR A 14 -8.82 -2.98 -14.27
C TYR A 14 -10.28 -3.26 -13.92
N GLU A 15 -10.56 -4.36 -13.24
CA GLU A 15 -11.93 -4.74 -12.85
C GLU A 15 -12.62 -3.66 -12.00
N GLN A 16 -11.88 -2.95 -11.16
CA GLN A 16 -12.48 -1.97 -10.23
C GLN A 16 -12.37 -0.51 -10.68
N PHE A 17 -11.27 -0.13 -11.33
CA PHE A 17 -10.97 1.26 -11.66
C PHE A 17 -10.85 1.49 -13.17
N GLY A 18 -11.03 0.44 -13.98
CA GLY A 18 -11.04 0.49 -15.43
C GLY A 18 -9.68 0.79 -16.06
N GLU A 19 -9.73 1.20 -17.33
CA GLU A 19 -8.56 1.51 -18.15
C GLU A 19 -7.70 2.64 -17.58
N ALA A 20 -8.33 3.64 -16.95
CA ALA A 20 -7.63 4.78 -16.36
C ALA A 20 -6.57 4.35 -15.33
N ALA A 21 -6.89 3.39 -14.46
CA ALA A 21 -5.93 2.87 -13.50
C ALA A 21 -4.78 2.09 -14.17
N ILE A 22 -5.04 1.42 -15.28
CA ILE A 22 -4.02 0.69 -16.03
C ILE A 22 -3.06 1.68 -16.70
N ILE A 23 -3.58 2.75 -17.30
CA ILE A 23 -2.77 3.84 -17.85
C ILE A 23 -1.87 4.44 -16.77
N ASP A 24 -2.42 4.68 -15.58
CA ASP A 24 -1.69 5.24 -14.44
C ASP A 24 -0.57 4.31 -13.95
N ILE A 25 -0.85 3.01 -13.83
CA ILE A 25 0.14 1.97 -13.50
C ILE A 25 1.25 1.93 -14.56
N ILE A 26 0.90 1.91 -15.84
CA ILE A 26 1.89 1.87 -16.92
C ILE A 26 2.78 3.11 -16.89
N LYS A 27 2.20 4.32 -16.75
CA LYS A 27 2.97 5.57 -16.66
C LYS A 27 3.94 5.56 -15.47
N HIS A 28 3.49 5.03 -14.33
CA HIS A 28 4.32 4.89 -13.14
C HIS A 28 5.53 4.00 -13.38
N GLU A 29 5.30 2.81 -13.93
CA GLU A 29 6.35 1.84 -14.21
C GLU A 29 7.32 2.31 -15.30
N LEU A 30 6.82 3.04 -16.30
CA LEU A 30 7.66 3.68 -17.30
C LEU A 30 8.55 4.78 -16.70
N CYS A 31 8.12 5.49 -15.65
CA CYS A 31 8.98 6.44 -14.94
C CYS A 31 10.16 5.72 -14.27
N HIS A 32 9.89 4.59 -13.61
CA HIS A 32 10.94 3.75 -13.03
C HIS A 32 11.93 3.28 -14.10
N TYR A 33 11.40 2.74 -15.20
CA TYR A 33 12.20 2.22 -16.28
C TYR A 33 13.07 3.29 -16.96
N HIS A 34 12.49 4.44 -17.30
CA HIS A 34 13.21 5.55 -17.93
C HIS A 34 14.40 6.04 -17.08
N LEU A 35 14.17 6.23 -15.78
CA LEU A 35 15.22 6.70 -14.88
C LEU A 35 16.29 5.63 -14.62
N HIS A 36 15.89 4.35 -14.62
CA HIS A 36 16.83 3.24 -14.51
C HIS A 36 17.79 3.19 -15.69
N LEU A 37 17.29 3.29 -16.93
CA LEU A 37 18.12 3.34 -18.14
C LEU A 37 19.09 4.52 -18.16
N GLN A 38 18.70 5.64 -17.56
CA GLN A 38 19.52 6.84 -17.44
C GLN A 38 20.49 6.82 -16.24
N THR A 39 20.55 5.71 -15.49
CA THR A 39 21.33 5.59 -14.24
C THR A 39 21.03 6.69 -13.21
N ARG A 40 19.79 7.19 -13.22
CA ARG A 40 19.28 8.24 -12.32
C ARG A 40 18.49 7.66 -11.14
N GLY A 41 18.11 8.53 -10.21
CA GLY A 41 17.31 8.15 -9.04
C GLY A 41 15.90 7.70 -9.41
N TYR A 42 15.71 6.40 -9.63
CA TYR A 42 14.45 5.81 -10.05
C TYR A 42 13.52 5.42 -8.88
N GLN A 43 13.96 5.44 -7.61
CA GLN A 43 13.11 5.01 -6.50
C GLN A 43 12.12 6.10 -6.08
N HIS A 44 10.98 5.74 -5.47
CA HIS A 44 9.96 6.72 -5.02
C HIS A 44 10.47 7.80 -4.05
N LYS A 45 11.57 7.52 -3.36
CA LYS A 45 12.23 8.48 -2.44
C LYS A 45 13.03 9.54 -3.20
N ASP A 46 13.49 9.22 -4.40
CA ASP A 46 14.44 10.02 -5.17
C ASP A 46 13.79 11.27 -5.76
N LYS A 47 14.58 12.34 -5.87
CA LYS A 47 14.10 13.61 -6.43
C LYS A 47 13.78 13.50 -7.92
N ASP A 48 14.55 12.72 -8.66
CA ASP A 48 14.36 12.52 -10.09
C ASP A 48 13.03 11.83 -10.40
N PHE A 49 12.70 10.75 -9.68
CA PHE A 49 11.40 10.10 -9.80
C PHE A 49 10.25 11.05 -9.51
N LYS A 50 10.31 11.80 -8.39
CA LYS A 50 9.25 12.76 -8.02
C LYS A 50 9.03 13.83 -9.10
N LYS A 51 10.13 14.35 -9.68
CA LYS A 51 10.06 15.34 -10.76
C LYS A 51 9.46 14.75 -12.04
N LEU A 52 9.93 13.58 -12.46
CA LEU A 52 9.46 12.93 -13.68
C LEU A 52 7.99 12.53 -13.56
N SER A 53 7.60 11.89 -12.45
CA SER A 53 6.23 11.43 -12.23
C SER A 53 5.24 12.60 -12.27
N GLN A 54 5.60 13.74 -11.65
CA GLN A 54 4.79 14.95 -11.71
C GLN A 54 4.70 15.51 -13.14
N LYS A 55 5.82 15.54 -13.87
CA LYS A 55 5.87 16.06 -15.25
C LYS A 55 4.97 15.28 -16.21
N VAL A 56 4.90 13.95 -16.07
CA VAL A 56 4.12 13.08 -16.98
C VAL A 56 2.73 12.73 -16.44
N GLY A 57 2.36 13.27 -15.27
CA GLY A 57 1.09 12.96 -14.60
C GLY A 57 0.98 11.49 -14.18
N ALA A 58 2.08 10.84 -13.83
CA ALA A 58 2.07 9.49 -13.27
C ALA A 58 1.82 9.54 -11.76
N PRO A 59 0.74 8.93 -11.25
CA PRO A 59 0.52 8.85 -9.81
C PRO A 59 1.63 8.03 -9.15
N ARG A 60 1.99 8.42 -7.92
CA ARG A 60 3.03 7.72 -7.15
C ARG A 60 2.53 6.46 -6.47
N PHE A 61 1.22 6.35 -6.29
CA PHE A 61 0.57 5.23 -5.61
C PHE A 61 -0.72 4.88 -6.36
N CYS A 62 -1.01 3.59 -6.44
CA CYS A 62 -2.29 3.10 -6.96
C CYS A 62 -3.36 3.12 -5.86
N SER A 63 -4.61 3.26 -6.28
CA SER A 63 -5.76 3.03 -5.41
C SER A 63 -5.79 1.58 -4.92
N ALA A 64 -6.14 1.40 -3.64
CA ALA A 64 -6.25 0.07 -3.07
C ALA A 64 -7.54 -0.60 -3.54
N VAL A 65 -7.43 -1.82 -4.09
CA VAL A 65 -8.57 -2.63 -4.59
C VAL A 65 -9.58 -2.97 -3.48
N LYS A 66 -9.11 -3.04 -2.24
CA LYS A 66 -9.94 -3.32 -1.08
C LYS A 66 -9.60 -2.30 -0.02
N SER A 67 -10.64 -1.80 0.66
CA SER A 67 -10.50 -0.99 1.85
C SER A 67 -9.71 -1.74 2.93
N TYR A 68 -9.22 -1.01 3.94
CA TYR A 68 -8.49 -1.63 5.03
C TYR A 68 -9.39 -2.60 5.81
N GLU A 69 -10.65 -2.23 5.96
CA GLU A 69 -11.72 -2.96 6.62
C GLU A 69 -11.99 -4.30 5.93
N GLU A 70 -12.12 -4.30 4.59
CA GLU A 70 -12.31 -5.52 3.79
C GLU A 70 -11.10 -6.45 3.80
N ARG A 71 -9.92 -5.92 4.09
CA ARG A 71 -8.67 -6.70 4.19
C ARG A 71 -8.40 -7.18 5.60
N ALA A 72 -9.14 -6.70 6.59
CA ALA A 72 -8.92 -7.04 7.97
C ALA A 72 -9.31 -8.50 8.23
N ASN A 73 -8.41 -9.26 8.83
CA ASN A 73 -8.64 -10.66 9.18
C ASN A 73 -8.81 -10.86 10.70
N TYR A 74 -8.56 -9.81 11.49
CA TYR A 74 -8.50 -9.88 12.94
C TYR A 74 -9.09 -8.62 13.56
N VAL A 75 -9.84 -8.83 14.65
CA VAL A 75 -10.34 -7.78 15.54
C VAL A 75 -9.65 -7.94 16.89
N TYR A 76 -8.90 -6.93 17.30
CA TYR A 76 -8.33 -6.85 18.65
C TYR A 76 -9.13 -5.86 19.48
N GLN A 77 -9.32 -6.16 20.76
CA GLN A 77 -10.00 -5.28 21.69
C GLN A 77 -9.07 -4.91 22.85
N CYS A 78 -9.09 -3.64 23.25
CA CYS A 78 -8.45 -3.23 24.49
C CYS A 78 -9.23 -3.76 25.70
N GLN A 79 -8.52 -4.35 26.66
CA GLN A 79 -9.15 -4.87 27.86
C GLN A 79 -9.63 -3.77 28.82
N SER A 80 -8.96 -2.61 28.82
CA SER A 80 -9.26 -1.46 29.70
C SER A 80 -10.37 -0.56 29.15
N CYS A 81 -10.21 0.00 27.94
CA CYS A 81 -11.19 0.95 27.36
C CYS A 81 -12.17 0.32 26.35
N LYS A 82 -12.10 -1.00 26.12
CA LYS A 82 -12.97 -1.76 25.20
C LYS A 82 -12.95 -1.34 23.72
N LYS A 83 -12.10 -0.38 23.33
CA LYS A 83 -11.94 0.03 21.92
C LYS A 83 -11.43 -1.12 21.07
N SER A 84 -12.03 -1.28 19.89
CA SER A 84 -11.71 -2.33 18.92
C SER A 84 -10.80 -1.80 17.81
N PHE A 85 -9.94 -2.68 17.30
CA PHE A 85 -8.93 -2.39 16.29
C PHE A 85 -8.92 -3.50 15.24
N LEU A 86 -9.24 -3.12 14.00
CA LEU A 86 -9.10 -4.00 12.84
C LEU A 86 -7.62 -4.16 12.48
N ARG A 87 -7.24 -5.39 12.11
CA ARG A 87 -5.88 -5.72 11.67
C ARG A 87 -5.90 -6.72 10.53
N ILE A 88 -5.11 -6.44 9.51
CA ILE A 88 -4.88 -7.35 8.38
C ILE A 88 -4.03 -8.56 8.82
N LYS A 89 -3.03 -8.33 9.69
CA LYS A 89 -2.11 -9.35 10.22
C LYS A 89 -2.27 -9.50 11.73
N LYS A 90 -1.92 -10.68 12.27
CA LYS A 90 -1.82 -10.85 13.73
C LYS A 90 -0.81 -9.85 14.31
N VAL A 91 -1.16 -9.25 15.45
CA VAL A 91 -0.25 -8.38 16.20
C VAL A 91 0.29 -9.09 17.44
N ASN A 92 1.52 -8.77 17.80
CA ASN A 92 2.11 -9.22 19.05
C ASN A 92 1.59 -8.35 20.20
N THR A 93 0.61 -8.86 20.94
CA THR A 93 -0.04 -8.16 22.07
C THR A 93 0.84 -8.00 23.31
N ARG A 94 2.04 -8.60 23.33
CA ARG A 94 3.05 -8.32 24.37
C ARG A 94 3.80 -7.01 24.09
N LYS A 95 3.98 -6.66 22.81
CA LYS A 95 4.67 -5.44 22.37
C LYS A 95 3.69 -4.30 22.08
N MET A 96 2.53 -4.62 21.54
CA MET A 96 1.52 -3.64 21.14
C MET A 96 0.47 -3.44 22.20
N VAL A 97 0.16 -2.17 22.48
CA VAL A 97 -0.85 -1.73 23.44
C VAL A 97 -1.94 -0.90 22.75
N CYS A 98 -3.01 -0.60 23.48
CA CYS A 98 -4.04 0.30 23.01
C CYS A 98 -3.47 1.70 22.75
N GLY A 99 -3.64 2.23 21.54
CA GLY A 99 -3.20 3.59 21.19
C GLY A 99 -4.00 4.72 21.85
N HIS A 100 -5.04 4.40 22.64
CA HIS A 100 -5.85 5.40 23.36
C HIS A 100 -5.57 5.44 24.85
N CYS A 101 -5.45 4.28 25.52
CA CYS A 101 -5.28 4.20 26.97
C CYS A 101 -4.06 3.37 27.41
N HIS A 102 -3.24 2.91 26.46
CA HIS A 102 -2.06 2.05 26.71
C HIS A 102 -2.36 0.70 27.39
N GLY A 103 -3.64 0.33 27.54
CA GLY A 103 -4.05 -0.96 28.09
C GLY A 103 -3.73 -2.15 27.17
N LYS A 104 -3.71 -3.35 27.75
CA LYS A 104 -3.43 -4.60 27.03
C LYS A 104 -4.48 -4.88 25.94
N LEU A 105 -4.01 -5.39 24.80
CA LEU A 105 -4.86 -5.82 23.69
C LEU A 105 -5.08 -7.33 23.75
N LYS A 106 -6.30 -7.78 23.45
CA LYS A 106 -6.65 -9.19 23.30
C LYS A 106 -7.28 -9.42 21.93
N LEU A 107 -6.96 -10.55 21.29
CA LEU A 107 -7.66 -10.96 20.07
C LEU A 107 -9.10 -11.29 20.43
N GLN A 108 -10.05 -10.56 19.85
CA GLN A 108 -11.48 -10.73 20.07
C GLN A 108 -12.09 -11.67 19.04
N LYS A 109 -11.78 -11.46 17.75
CA LYS A 109 -12.33 -12.27 16.65
C LYS A 109 -11.31 -12.42 15.51
N LYS A 110 -11.32 -13.58 14.87
CA LYS A 110 -10.77 -13.78 13.52
C LYS A 110 -11.93 -13.64 12.54
N LEU A 111 -11.80 -12.73 11.58
CA LEU A 111 -12.79 -12.51 10.52
C LEU A 111 -12.67 -13.58 9.43
#